data_AF-A0A7J9X5P0-F1
#
_entry.id   AF-A0A7J9X5P0-F1
#
_cell.length_a   1.000
_cell.length_b   1.000
_cell.length_c   1.000
_cell.angle_alpha   90.00
_cell.angle_beta   90.00
_cell.angle_gamma   90.00
#
_symmetry.space_group_name_H-M   'P 1'
#
loop_
_entity.id
_entity.type
_entity.pdbx_description
1 polymer ?
#
loop_
_entity_poly.entity_id
_entity_poly.type
_entity_poly.pdbx_seq_one_letter_code
_entity_poly.pdbx_strand_id
1 'polypeptide(L)'
;MDVRSPGWWLQVVGAVHVGVGVALYRTELAEIARAGVVNAVPDRGGRATAFWFLAPAPALWLGGRLLRSAEANDDHAAQRAAGVALTATGLACAAAMPASGFWALTAVGVAALRRGRRVVARG
;
A
#
# COMPACT_ATOMS: atom_id res chain seq x y z
N MET A 1 14.23 11.21 -12.56
CA MET A 1 13.04 10.74 -11.81
C MET A 1 13.26 11.05 -10.34
N ASP A 2 12.29 11.68 -9.69
CA ASP A 2 12.41 12.07 -8.29
C ASP A 2 12.29 10.83 -7.38
N VAL A 3 13.40 10.42 -6.76
CA VAL A 3 13.51 9.18 -5.96
C VAL A 3 12.77 9.24 -4.62
N ARG A 4 12.04 10.33 -4.34
CA ARG A 4 11.28 10.54 -3.09
C ARG A 4 9.85 11.02 -3.34
N SER A 5 9.27 10.69 -4.50
CA SER A 5 7.88 11.02 -4.81
C SER A 5 6.87 10.20 -3.99
N PRO A 6 5.61 10.65 -3.86
CA PRO A 6 4.54 9.84 -3.25
C PRO A 6 4.43 8.42 -3.84
N GLY A 7 4.51 8.27 -5.17
CA GLY A 7 4.49 6.95 -5.81
C GLY A 7 5.70 6.07 -5.48
N TRP A 8 6.88 6.67 -5.25
CA TRP A 8 8.05 5.93 -4.75
C TRP A 8 7.82 5.44 -3.32
N TRP A 9 7.34 6.31 -2.43
CA TRP A 9 7.03 5.92 -1.05
C TRP A 9 5.96 4.84 -0.96
N LEU A 10 4.96 4.85 -1.86
CA LEU A 10 3.96 3.77 -1.91
C LEU A 10 4.57 2.41 -2.26
N GLN A 11 5.56 2.38 -3.16
CA GLN A 11 6.32 1.16 -3.46
C GLN A 11 7.15 0.69 -2.25
N VAL A 12 7.79 1.63 -1.54
CA VAL A 12 8.52 1.32 -0.31
C VAL A 12 7.57 0.76 0.74
N VAL A 13 6.39 1.35 0.93
CA VAL A 13 5.36 0.82 1.84
C VAL A 13 4.99 -0.61 1.43
N GLY A 14 4.75 -0.88 0.14
CA GLY A 14 4.49 -2.24 -0.35
C GLY A 14 5.61 -3.23 -0.02
N ALA A 15 6.87 -2.85 -0.22
CA ALA A 15 8.02 -3.70 0.09
C ALA A 15 8.20 -3.94 1.60
N VAL A 16 8.08 -2.89 2.41
CA VAL A 16 8.12 -2.97 3.88
C VAL A 16 6.98 -3.84 4.39
N HIS A 17 5.79 -3.73 3.81
CA HIS A 17 4.63 -4.54 4.16
C HIS A 17 4.88 -6.04 3.96
N VAL A 18 5.53 -6.42 2.85
CA VAL A 18 5.99 -7.81 2.66
C VAL A 18 6.99 -8.20 3.73
N GLY A 19 8.03 -7.39 3.96
CA GLY A 19 9.07 -7.70 4.94
C GLY A 19 8.51 -7.91 6.35
N VAL A 20 7.64 -7.01 6.81
CA VAL A 20 6.95 -7.11 8.10
C VAL A 20 6.06 -8.35 8.15
N GLY A 21 5.28 -8.61 7.09
CA GLY A 21 4.41 -9.79 7.03
C GLY A 21 5.18 -11.10 7.08
N VAL A 22 6.30 -11.20 6.36
CA VAL A 22 7.18 -12.38 6.39
C VAL A 22 7.78 -12.58 7.78
N ALA A 23 8.21 -11.51 8.46
CA ALA A 23 8.79 -11.61 9.79
C ALA A 23 7.76 -12.04 10.86
N LEU A 24 6.56 -11.44 10.82
CA LEU A 24 5.48 -11.70 11.77
C LEU A 24 4.84 -13.08 11.56
N TYR A 25 4.61 -13.49 10.32
CA TYR A 25 3.85 -14.68 9.98
C TYR A 25 4.71 -15.83 9.44
N ARG A 26 6.02 -15.86 9.78
CA ARG A 26 6.97 -16.86 9.27
C ARG A 26 6.50 -18.30 9.46
N THR A 27 5.83 -18.58 10.58
CA THR A 27 5.36 -19.93 10.93
C THR A 27 4.20 -20.32 10.02
N GLU A 28 3.21 -19.45 9.89
CA GLU A 28 2.03 -19.62 9.05
C GLU A 28 2.40 -19.74 7.57
N LEU A 29 3.36 -18.95 7.10
CA LEU A 29 3.87 -19.04 5.74
C LEU A 29 4.58 -20.37 5.48
N ALA A 30 5.35 -20.87 6.44
CA ALA A 30 5.97 -22.18 6.34
C ALA A 30 4.91 -23.31 6.35
N GLU A 31 3.82 -23.16 7.10
CA GLU A 31 2.68 -24.09 7.05
C GLU A 31 1.94 -24.06 5.72
N ILE A 32 1.71 -22.87 5.14
CA ILE A 32 1.14 -22.74 3.79
C ILE A 32 2.05 -23.46 2.78
N ALA A 33 3.37 -23.22 2.84
CA ALA A 33 4.32 -23.87 1.93
C ALA A 33 4.31 -25.40 2.07
N ARG A 34 4.23 -25.93 3.30
CA ARG A 34 4.16 -27.38 3.56
C ARG A 34 2.83 -28.02 3.11
N ALA A 35 1.72 -27.28 3.18
CA ALA A 35 0.41 -27.76 2.79
C ALA A 35 0.18 -27.77 1.26
N GLY A 36 1.14 -27.28 0.47
CA GLY A 36 0.99 -27.02 -0.96
C GLY A 36 0.41 -25.62 -1.23
N VAL A 37 0.57 -25.05 -2.42
CA VAL A 37 0.09 -23.67 -2.69
C VAL A 37 -1.43 -23.61 -2.88
N VAL A 38 -2.01 -24.64 -3.50
CA VAL A 38 -3.45 -24.70 -3.82
C VAL A 38 -4.22 -25.22 -2.60
N ASN A 39 -5.34 -24.57 -2.25
CA ASN A 39 -6.21 -24.92 -1.11
C ASN A 39 -5.52 -24.92 0.28
N ALA A 40 -4.37 -24.28 0.43
CA ALA A 40 -3.67 -24.23 1.72
C ALA A 40 -4.08 -23.08 2.64
N VAL A 41 -4.86 -22.12 2.16
CA VAL A 41 -5.35 -21.01 2.98
C VAL A 41 -6.81 -21.27 3.33
N PRO A 42 -7.14 -21.59 4.60
CA PRO A 42 -8.52 -21.71 5.06
C PRO A 42 -9.18 -20.32 5.17
N ASP A 43 -10.51 -20.27 5.33
CA ASP A 43 -11.24 -19.00 5.45
C ASP A 43 -10.87 -18.17 6.68
N ARG A 44 -10.43 -18.81 7.77
CA ARG A 44 -10.11 -18.19 9.06
C ARG A 44 -8.86 -18.82 9.69
N GLY A 45 -8.27 -18.11 10.66
CA GLY A 45 -7.11 -18.58 11.43
C GLY A 45 -5.78 -18.00 10.95
N GLY A 46 -4.67 -18.47 11.53
CA GLY A 46 -3.33 -17.88 11.32
C GLY A 46 -2.91 -17.79 9.86
N ARG A 47 -3.04 -18.87 9.08
CA ARG A 47 -2.75 -18.89 7.63
C ARG A 47 -3.60 -17.89 6.84
N ALA A 48 -4.88 -17.75 7.19
CA ALA A 48 -5.78 -16.77 6.57
C ALA A 48 -5.33 -15.35 6.89
N THR A 49 -5.01 -15.07 8.15
CA THR A 49 -4.49 -13.76 8.59
C THR A 49 -3.19 -13.40 7.87
N ALA A 50 -2.24 -14.34 7.79
CA ALA A 50 -0.97 -14.14 7.10
C ALA A 50 -1.18 -13.84 5.60
N PHE A 51 -2.05 -14.61 4.94
CA PHE A 51 -2.38 -14.42 3.54
C PHE A 51 -3.01 -13.05 3.29
N TRP A 52 -4.09 -12.71 4.01
CA TRP A 52 -4.78 -11.43 3.83
C TRP A 52 -3.95 -10.23 4.28
N PHE A 53 -3.02 -10.43 5.22
CA PHE A 53 -2.01 -9.43 5.52
C PHE A 53 -1.12 -9.20 4.30
N LEU A 54 -0.55 -10.23 3.65
CA LEU A 54 0.38 -10.04 2.53
C LEU A 54 -0.28 -9.70 1.19
N ALA A 55 -1.52 -10.13 0.96
CA ALA A 55 -2.24 -9.98 -0.31
C ALA A 55 -2.31 -8.54 -0.86
N PRO A 56 -2.40 -7.47 -0.06
CA PRO A 56 -2.36 -6.10 -0.54
C PRO A 56 -0.99 -5.64 -1.09
N ALA A 57 0.12 -6.29 -0.73
CA ALA A 57 1.46 -5.78 -1.07
C ALA A 57 1.71 -5.62 -2.59
N PRO A 58 1.35 -6.57 -3.47
CA PRO A 58 1.47 -6.38 -4.92
C PRO A 58 0.65 -5.20 -5.42
N ALA A 59 -0.56 -4.99 -4.87
CA ALA A 59 -1.42 -3.87 -5.24
C ALA A 59 -0.85 -2.52 -4.77
N LEU A 60 -0.25 -2.45 -3.58
CA LEU A 60 0.47 -1.27 -3.10
C LEU A 60 1.66 -0.94 -4.02
N TRP A 61 2.48 -1.93 -4.34
CA TRP A 61 3.63 -1.72 -5.22
C TRP A 61 3.21 -1.27 -6.63
N LEU A 62 2.22 -1.95 -7.23
CA LEU A 62 1.67 -1.58 -8.53
C LEU A 62 1.05 -0.18 -8.49
N GLY A 63 0.26 0.13 -7.46
CA GLY A 63 -0.30 1.46 -7.24
C GLY A 63 0.78 2.54 -7.16
N GLY A 64 1.91 2.26 -6.50
CA GLY A 64 3.05 3.17 -6.48
C GLY A 64 3.71 3.35 -7.84
N ARG A 65 3.79 2.30 -8.67
CA ARG A 65 4.27 2.41 -10.06
C ARG A 65 3.34 3.25 -10.93
N LEU A 66 2.04 3.01 -10.83
CA LEU A 66 1.03 3.79 -11.56
C LEU A 66 1.05 5.25 -11.13
N LEU A 67 1.15 5.53 -9.84
CA LEU A 67 1.27 6.88 -9.31
C LEU A 67 2.56 7.57 -9.79
N ARG A 68 3.69 6.85 -9.85
CA ARG A 68 4.92 7.37 -10.46
C ARG A 68 4.77 7.70 -11.95
N SER A 69 4.00 6.89 -12.67
CA SER A 69 3.67 7.18 -14.08
C SER A 69 2.86 8.47 -14.17
N ALA A 70 1.84 8.64 -13.35
CA ALA A 70 1.05 9.88 -13.30
C ALA A 70 1.89 11.10 -12.88
N GLU A 71 2.81 10.94 -11.95
CA GLU A 71 3.74 11.99 -11.53
C GLU A 71 4.73 12.40 -12.63
N ALA A 72 5.16 11.46 -13.47
CA ALA A 72 6.09 11.71 -14.57
C ALA A 72 5.44 12.35 -15.80
N ASN A 73 4.12 12.21 -15.94
CA ASN A 73 3.33 12.76 -17.05
C ASN A 73 2.46 13.95 -16.62
N ASP A 74 2.71 14.53 -15.43
CA ASP A 74 1.93 15.62 -14.85
C ASP A 74 0.40 15.39 -14.83
N ASP A 75 -0.01 14.12 -14.71
CA ASP A 75 -1.42 13.75 -14.57
C ASP A 75 -1.91 14.07 -13.15
N HIS A 76 -2.27 15.34 -12.95
CA HIS A 76 -2.74 15.83 -11.67
C HIS A 76 -4.09 15.24 -11.26
N ALA A 77 -4.93 14.83 -12.22
CA ALA A 77 -6.21 14.21 -11.92
C ALA A 77 -6.00 12.83 -11.29
N ALA A 78 -5.15 11.99 -11.89
CA ALA A 78 -4.79 10.70 -11.33
C ALA A 78 -4.07 10.83 -9.98
N GLN A 79 -3.15 11.80 -9.83
CA GLN A 79 -2.49 12.07 -8.54
C GLN A 79 -3.49 12.43 -7.43
N ARG A 80 -4.50 13.26 -7.74
CA ARG A 80 -5.55 13.62 -6.78
C ARG A 80 -6.46 12.43 -6.44
N ALA A 81 -6.88 11.66 -7.44
CA ALA A 81 -7.71 10.48 -7.25
C ALA A 81 -7.02 9.45 -6.35
N ALA A 82 -5.75 9.14 -6.65
CA ALA A 82 -4.93 8.27 -5.81
C ALA A 82 -4.76 8.86 -4.40
N GLY A 83 -4.46 10.15 -4.28
CA GLY A 83 -4.30 10.82 -3.00
C GLY A 83 -5.54 10.74 -2.11
N VAL A 84 -6.74 10.97 -2.68
CA VAL A 84 -8.01 10.84 -1.95
C VAL A 84 -8.24 9.40 -1.51
N ALA A 85 -8.12 8.43 -2.44
CA ALA A 85 -8.35 7.02 -2.13
C ALA A 85 -7.42 6.53 -1.02
N LEU A 86 -6.12 6.77 -1.13
CA LEU A 86 -5.12 6.34 -0.15
C LEU A 86 -5.33 7.01 1.22
N THR A 87 -5.69 8.31 1.24
CA THR A 87 -5.96 9.04 2.49
C THR A 87 -7.21 8.50 3.16
N ALA A 88 -8.31 8.33 2.42
CA ALA A 88 -9.57 7.85 2.96
C ALA A 88 -9.45 6.42 3.49
N THR A 89 -8.83 5.52 2.72
CA THR A 89 -8.55 4.14 3.16
C THR A 89 -7.63 4.13 4.38
N GLY A 90 -6.52 4.87 4.35
CA GLY A 90 -5.57 4.92 5.46
C GLY A 90 -6.22 5.42 6.75
N LEU A 91 -7.02 6.49 6.69
CA LEU A 91 -7.75 7.02 7.85
C LEU A 91 -8.81 6.03 8.37
N ALA A 92 -9.60 5.44 7.49
CA ALA A 92 -10.63 4.47 7.90
C ALA A 92 -10.00 3.25 8.60
N CYS A 93 -8.92 2.71 8.04
CA CYS A 93 -8.22 1.57 8.63
C CYS A 93 -7.43 1.94 9.89
N ALA A 94 -6.85 3.14 9.96
CA ALA A 94 -6.19 3.63 11.18
C ALA A 94 -7.20 3.88 12.32
N ALA A 95 -8.42 4.33 12.02
CA ALA A 95 -9.48 4.45 13.01
C ALA A 95 -9.87 3.08 13.59
N ALA A 96 -9.93 2.06 12.76
CA ALA A 96 -10.20 0.68 13.20
C ALA A 96 -9.01 0.04 13.94
N MET A 97 -7.77 0.37 13.53
CA MET A 97 -6.54 -0.20 14.09
C MET A 97 -5.46 0.87 14.27
N PRO A 98 -5.48 1.66 15.36
CA PRO A 98 -4.62 2.83 15.52
C PRO A 98 -3.11 2.53 15.56
N ALA A 99 -2.72 1.41 16.19
CA ALA A 99 -1.33 0.96 16.25
C ALA A 99 -0.98 0.10 15.03
N SER A 100 -0.93 0.72 13.84
CA SER A 100 -0.73 0.01 12.57
C SER A 100 0.06 0.81 11.53
N GLY A 101 0.42 0.14 10.42
CA GLY A 101 1.05 0.77 9.26
C GLY A 101 0.14 1.68 8.43
N PHE A 102 -1.16 1.77 8.72
CA PHE A 102 -2.11 2.56 7.92
C PHE A 102 -1.82 4.07 7.94
N TRP A 103 -1.13 4.57 8.96
CA TRP A 103 -0.65 5.94 8.98
C TRP A 103 0.34 6.27 7.86
N ALA A 104 1.17 5.31 7.44
CA ALA A 104 2.07 5.50 6.30
C ALA A 104 1.27 5.65 4.99
N LEU A 105 0.21 4.86 4.83
CA LEU A 105 -0.71 4.97 3.68
C LEU A 105 -1.39 6.35 3.64
N THR A 106 -1.89 6.82 4.79
CA THR A 106 -2.46 8.17 4.94
C THR A 106 -1.45 9.25 4.56
N ALA A 107 -0.22 9.17 5.06
CA ALA A 107 0.82 10.15 4.78
C ALA A 107 1.15 10.23 3.28
N VAL A 108 1.28 9.08 2.62
CA VAL A 108 1.49 8.99 1.16
C VAL A 108 0.30 9.59 0.40
N GLY A 109 -0.93 9.26 0.80
CA GLY A 109 -2.14 9.80 0.19
C GLY A 109 -2.22 11.33 0.29
N VAL A 110 -1.95 11.89 1.47
CA VAL A 110 -1.92 13.33 1.70
C VAL A 110 -0.84 14.00 0.86
N ALA A 111 0.35 13.38 0.75
CA ALA A 111 1.43 13.91 -0.08
C ALA A 111 1.06 13.91 -1.58
N ALA A 112 0.45 12.84 -2.10
CA ALA A 112 -0.04 12.75 -3.47
C ALA A 112 -1.13 13.81 -3.76
N LEU A 113 -2.08 13.97 -2.84
CA LEU A 113 -3.15 14.96 -2.96
C LEU A 113 -2.61 16.40 -2.97
N ARG A 114 -1.64 16.71 -2.10
CA ARG A 114 -0.98 18.02 -2.08
C ARG A 114 -0.22 18.29 -3.36
N ARG A 115 0.51 17.30 -3.89
CA ARG A 115 1.25 17.42 -5.16
C ARG A 115 0.31 17.71 -6.33
N GLY A 116 -0.77 16.95 -6.46
CA GLY A 116 -1.77 17.15 -7.53
C GLY A 116 -2.58 18.45 -7.44
N ARG A 117 -2.53 19.18 -6.31
CA ARG A 117 -3.18 20.50 -6.14
C ARG A 117 -2.26 21.67 -6.43
N ARG A 118 -0.96 21.56 -6.14
CA ARG A 118 0.01 22.68 -6.21
C ARG A 118 0.26 23.22 -7.63
N VAL A 119 -0.01 22.44 -8.66
CA VAL A 119 0.26 22.85 -10.05
C VAL A 119 -0.96 23.48 -10.72
N VAL A 120 -2.19 23.09 -10.36
CA VAL A 120 -3.41 23.75 -10.85
C VAL A 120 -3.52 25.19 -10.36
N ALA A 121 -2.96 25.52 -9.19
CA ALA A 121 -2.96 26.89 -8.67
C ALA A 121 -1.93 27.83 -9.34
N ARG A 122 -1.17 27.36 -10.33
CA ARG A 122 -0.13 28.14 -11.04
C ARG A 122 -0.43 28.33 -12.54
N GLY A 123 -1.58 27.87 -13.03
CA GLY A 123 -2.09 28.15 -14.37
C GLY A 123 -3.33 29.02 -14.28
#